data_AF-A0A1H8UG50-F1
#
_entry.id   AF-A0A1H8UG50-F1
#
_cell.length_a   1.000
_cell.length_b   1.000
_cell.length_c   1.000
_cell.angle_alpha   90.00
_cell.angle_beta   90.00
_cell.angle_gamma   90.00
#
_symmetry.space_group_name_H-M   'P 1'
#
loop_
_entity.id
_entity.type
_entity.pdbx_description
1 polymer ?
#
loop_
_entity_poly.entity_id
_entity_poly.type
_entity_poly.pdbx_seq_one_letter_code
_entity_poly.pdbx_strand_id
1 'polypeptide(L)'
;MGESALAKQPAYAGSVLAVVAAACVTGVLASQPLQVSIAGIEAVGALLLLGSGLVRRRGHHVVGGVSVVAGSGLICLSLGLSLVVPGRLFERIVLLGGVLAMAFVTLSVLPLKQSWARGFNGIGVGLFSCSLVFLAWISTPSSLQILLGVGLTIVTWDMARYAITLGEDVGRSARTYSVTGMHFSGSLGVGLTAGSVAAAGSRITLPAVPIAALALFLSAVLILLFVVFLGDTAWLSGREE
;
A
#
# COMPACT_ATOMS: atom_id res chain seq x y z
N MET A 1 -11.93 -37.37 -7.68
CA MET A 1 -11.99 -36.18 -6.80
C MET A 1 -10.66 -35.47 -6.92
N GLY A 2 -10.55 -34.52 -7.85
CA GLY A 2 -9.35 -33.71 -7.98
C GLY A 2 -9.27 -32.77 -6.79
N GLU A 3 -8.16 -32.79 -6.07
CA GLU A 3 -7.83 -31.74 -5.11
C GLU A 3 -7.95 -30.41 -5.86
N SER A 4 -9.02 -29.67 -5.58
CA SER A 4 -9.14 -28.30 -6.05
C SER A 4 -7.93 -27.59 -5.47
N ALA A 5 -6.92 -27.33 -6.29
CA ALA A 5 -5.73 -26.59 -5.91
C ALA A 5 -6.21 -25.36 -5.15
N LEU A 6 -6.06 -25.38 -3.83
CA LEU A 6 -6.46 -24.29 -2.94
C LEU A 6 -5.72 -23.08 -3.47
N ALA A 7 -6.44 -22.21 -4.19
CA ALA A 7 -5.85 -21.03 -4.79
C ALA A 7 -5.33 -20.18 -3.64
N LYS A 8 -4.01 -20.27 -3.40
CA LYS A 8 -3.26 -19.55 -2.38
C LYS A 8 -3.34 -18.06 -2.70
N GLN A 9 -4.38 -17.42 -2.19
CA GLN A 9 -4.68 -16.02 -2.42
C GLN A 9 -4.77 -15.32 -1.06
N PRO A 10 -4.40 -14.02 -0.97
CA PRO A 10 -4.41 -13.28 0.28
C PRO A 10 -5.79 -13.29 0.97
N ALA A 11 -5.78 -13.34 2.31
CA ALA A 11 -6.97 -13.38 3.16
C ALA A 11 -7.76 -12.06 3.09
N TYR A 12 -9.08 -12.15 2.89
CA TYR A 12 -9.91 -10.98 2.56
C TYR A 12 -9.98 -9.92 3.67
N ALA A 13 -10.05 -10.32 4.94
CA ALA A 13 -10.15 -9.37 6.05
C ALA A 13 -8.89 -8.48 6.15
N GLY A 14 -7.70 -9.09 6.14
CA GLY A 14 -6.43 -8.36 6.16
C GLY A 14 -6.22 -7.53 4.90
N SER A 15 -6.68 -8.04 3.75
CA SER A 15 -6.68 -7.34 2.46
C SER A 15 -7.41 -6.00 2.52
N VAL A 16 -8.63 -6.01 3.08
CA VAL A 16 -9.45 -4.80 3.21
C VAL A 16 -8.81 -3.82 4.19
N LEU A 17 -8.32 -4.30 5.34
CA LEU A 17 -7.65 -3.44 6.32
C LEU A 17 -6.39 -2.80 5.76
N ALA A 18 -5.59 -3.54 4.99
CA ALA A 18 -4.41 -3.01 4.32
C ALA A 18 -4.76 -1.90 3.32
N VAL A 19 -5.77 -2.12 2.46
CA VAL A 19 -6.21 -1.10 1.48
C VAL A 19 -6.81 0.12 2.16
N VAL A 20 -7.59 -0.05 3.24
CA VAL A 20 -8.14 1.07 4.00
C VAL A 20 -7.02 1.86 4.69
N ALA A 21 -6.04 1.18 5.30
CA ALA A 21 -4.89 1.85 5.88
C ALA A 21 -4.08 2.61 4.82
N ALA A 22 -3.84 2.01 3.64
CA ALA A 22 -3.18 2.65 2.51
C ALA A 22 -3.93 3.90 2.04
N ALA A 23 -5.26 3.82 1.92
CA ALA A 23 -6.11 4.95 1.57
C ALA A 23 -5.96 6.11 2.56
N CYS A 24 -5.93 5.79 3.86
CA CYS A 24 -5.72 6.78 4.90
C CYS A 24 -4.32 7.41 4.82
N VAL A 25 -3.26 6.64 4.51
CA VAL A 25 -1.91 7.20 4.28
C VAL A 25 -1.94 8.18 3.10
N THR A 26 -2.52 7.79 1.96
CA THR A 26 -2.64 8.67 0.79
C THR A 26 -3.45 9.93 1.12
N GLY A 27 -4.50 9.80 1.93
CA GLY A 27 -5.27 10.94 2.44
C GLY A 27 -4.47 11.86 3.36
N VAL A 28 -3.55 11.32 4.18
CA VAL A 28 -2.62 12.13 4.99
C VAL A 28 -1.60 12.88 4.13
N LEU A 29 -1.18 12.29 3.01
CA LEU A 29 -0.29 12.92 2.03
C LEU A 29 -1.00 14.03 1.22
N ALA A 30 -2.32 14.00 1.15
CA ALA A 30 -3.11 15.00 0.45
C ALA A 30 -3.19 16.31 1.25
N SER A 31 -2.65 17.37 0.66
CA SER A 31 -2.61 18.72 1.23
C SER A 31 -3.86 19.56 0.93
N GLN A 32 -4.63 19.18 -0.09
CA GLN A 32 -5.80 19.93 -0.56
C GLN A 32 -7.06 19.03 -0.62
N PRO A 33 -8.27 19.59 -0.46
CA PRO A 33 -9.53 18.82 -0.56
C PRO A 33 -9.68 18.06 -1.88
N LEU A 34 -9.19 18.63 -2.97
CA LEU A 34 -9.19 17.97 -4.29
C LEU A 34 -8.30 16.72 -4.31
N GLN A 35 -7.13 16.79 -3.65
CA GLN A 35 -6.21 15.65 -3.54
C GLN A 35 -6.80 14.54 -2.66
N VAL A 36 -7.53 14.90 -1.60
CA VAL A 36 -8.28 13.94 -0.77
C VAL A 36 -9.36 13.24 -1.60
N SER A 37 -10.03 13.98 -2.49
CA SER A 37 -11.03 13.41 -3.40
C SER A 37 -10.40 12.41 -4.38
N ILE A 38 -9.20 12.71 -4.90
CA ILE A 38 -8.43 11.78 -5.76
C ILE A 38 -8.08 10.49 -5.00
N ALA A 39 -7.57 10.61 -3.77
CA ALA A 39 -7.30 9.46 -2.90
C ALA A 39 -8.58 8.65 -2.60
N GLY A 40 -9.71 9.32 -2.40
CA GLY A 40 -11.01 8.68 -2.23
C GLY A 40 -11.47 7.89 -3.45
N ILE A 41 -11.28 8.45 -4.67
CA ILE A 41 -11.58 7.77 -5.93
C ILE A 41 -10.75 6.49 -6.06
N GLU A 42 -9.46 6.56 -5.74
CA GLU A 42 -8.59 5.39 -5.75
C GLU A 42 -9.02 4.33 -4.73
N ALA A 43 -9.37 4.75 -3.51
CA ALA A 43 -9.86 3.85 -2.47
C ALA A 43 -11.12 3.11 -2.89
N VAL A 44 -12.08 3.80 -3.51
CA VAL A 44 -13.27 3.17 -4.08
C VAL A 44 -12.88 2.19 -5.18
N GLY A 45 -11.96 2.56 -6.08
CA GLY A 45 -11.42 1.67 -7.12
C GLY A 45 -10.80 0.40 -6.55
N ALA A 46 -9.94 0.52 -5.55
CA ALA A 46 -9.27 -0.59 -4.89
C ALA A 46 -10.26 -1.52 -4.15
N LEU A 47 -11.26 -0.95 -3.48
CA LEU A 47 -12.33 -1.72 -2.83
C LEU A 47 -13.22 -2.44 -3.84
N LEU A 48 -13.53 -1.83 -4.99
CA LEU A 48 -14.25 -2.49 -6.09
C LEU A 48 -13.45 -3.66 -6.66
N LEU A 49 -12.14 -3.50 -6.84
CA LEU A 49 -11.26 -4.60 -7.25
C LEU A 49 -11.27 -5.74 -6.23
N LEU A 50 -11.18 -5.44 -4.93
CA LEU A 50 -11.25 -6.45 -3.87
C LEU A 50 -12.62 -7.15 -3.87
N GLY A 51 -13.70 -6.38 -3.95
CA GLY A 51 -15.08 -6.88 -3.97
C GLY A 51 -15.39 -7.75 -5.19
N SER A 52 -14.78 -7.47 -6.33
CA SER A 52 -14.98 -8.24 -7.57
C SER A 52 -14.73 -9.75 -7.39
N GLY A 53 -13.74 -10.11 -6.57
CA GLY A 53 -13.41 -11.49 -6.25
C GLY A 53 -14.51 -12.19 -5.43
N LEU A 54 -15.17 -11.47 -4.53
CA LEU A 54 -16.31 -11.99 -3.77
C LEU A 54 -17.54 -12.18 -4.67
N VAL A 55 -17.80 -11.21 -5.55
CA VAL A 55 -18.96 -11.24 -6.45
C VAL A 55 -18.85 -12.38 -7.46
N ARG A 56 -17.66 -12.60 -8.04
CA ARG A 56 -17.40 -13.73 -8.94
C ARG A 56 -17.62 -15.08 -8.24
N ARG A 57 -17.24 -15.19 -6.96
CA ARG A 57 -17.45 -16.43 -6.17
C ARG A 57 -18.92 -16.74 -5.91
N ARG A 58 -19.80 -15.73 -5.93
CA ARG A 58 -21.26 -15.92 -5.82
C ARG A 58 -21.93 -16.28 -7.15
N GLY A 59 -21.16 -16.51 -8.22
CA GLY A 59 -21.68 -16.90 -9.55
C GLY A 59 -21.99 -15.72 -10.48
N HIS A 60 -21.84 -14.47 -10.03
CA HIS A 60 -22.09 -13.28 -10.86
C HIS A 60 -20.84 -12.86 -11.64
N HIS A 61 -20.47 -13.63 -12.66
CA HIS A 61 -19.26 -13.40 -13.44
C HIS A 61 -19.26 -12.05 -14.18
N VAL A 62 -20.40 -11.62 -14.70
CA VAL A 62 -20.56 -10.35 -15.42
C VAL A 62 -20.36 -9.17 -14.48
N VAL A 63 -21.08 -9.14 -13.35
CA VAL A 63 -20.97 -8.07 -12.35
C VAL A 63 -19.54 -7.98 -11.82
N GLY A 64 -18.92 -9.12 -11.52
CA GLY A 64 -17.53 -9.14 -11.10
C GLY A 64 -16.56 -8.63 -12.17
N GLY A 65 -16.80 -8.93 -13.45
CA GLY A 65 -16.02 -8.38 -14.56
C GLY A 65 -16.17 -6.85 -14.68
N VAL A 66 -17.40 -6.35 -14.57
CA VAL A 66 -17.69 -4.90 -14.56
C VAL A 66 -16.99 -4.22 -13.38
N SER A 67 -17.02 -4.83 -12.18
CA SER A 67 -16.30 -4.30 -11.02
C SER A 67 -14.78 -4.24 -11.22
N VAL A 68 -14.18 -5.20 -11.93
CA VAL A 68 -12.75 -5.14 -12.27
C VAL A 68 -12.47 -3.97 -13.20
N VAL A 69 -13.22 -3.86 -14.30
CA VAL A 69 -13.03 -2.78 -15.28
C VAL A 69 -13.24 -1.41 -14.64
N ALA A 70 -14.31 -1.25 -13.85
CA ALA A 70 -14.59 -0.02 -13.12
C ALA A 70 -13.48 0.28 -12.10
N GLY A 71 -13.07 -0.69 -11.29
CA GLY A 71 -12.03 -0.52 -10.28
C GLY A 71 -10.68 -0.13 -10.88
N SER A 72 -10.23 -0.83 -11.93
CA SER A 72 -9.02 -0.47 -12.67
C SER A 72 -9.12 0.91 -13.32
N GLY A 73 -10.28 1.23 -13.90
CA GLY A 73 -10.55 2.54 -14.48
C GLY A 73 -10.43 3.68 -13.46
N LEU A 74 -10.96 3.50 -12.24
CA LEU A 74 -10.84 4.50 -11.18
C LEU A 74 -9.40 4.67 -10.68
N ILE A 75 -8.61 3.60 -10.59
CA ILE A 75 -7.18 3.69 -10.22
C ILE A 75 -6.40 4.44 -11.31
N CYS A 76 -6.59 4.09 -12.59
CA CYS A 76 -5.97 4.79 -13.71
C CYS A 76 -6.40 6.27 -13.77
N LEU A 77 -7.67 6.55 -13.50
CA LEU A 77 -8.20 7.91 -13.43
C LEU A 77 -7.54 8.69 -12.29
N SER A 78 -7.42 8.10 -11.09
CA SER A 78 -6.74 8.73 -9.95
C SER A 78 -5.28 9.07 -10.27
N LEU A 79 -4.55 8.14 -10.88
CA LEU A 79 -3.17 8.37 -11.35
C LEU A 79 -3.11 9.50 -12.38
N GLY A 80 -4.01 9.52 -13.36
CA GLY A 80 -4.09 10.58 -14.37
C GLY A 80 -4.41 11.95 -13.75
N LEU A 81 -5.38 12.00 -12.83
CA LEU A 81 -5.74 13.23 -12.11
C LEU A 81 -4.59 13.74 -11.24
N SER A 82 -3.82 12.84 -10.62
CA SER A 82 -2.65 13.20 -9.80
C SER A 82 -1.56 13.95 -10.60
N LEU A 83 -1.45 13.69 -11.91
CA LEU A 83 -0.50 14.38 -12.79
C LEU A 83 -0.97 15.80 -13.17
N VAL A 84 -2.28 16.00 -13.26
CA VAL A 84 -2.89 17.25 -13.75
C VAL A 84 -3.36 18.16 -12.61
N VAL A 85 -3.44 17.64 -11.37
CA VAL A 85 -3.98 18.39 -10.23
C VAL A 85 -3.22 19.71 -10.02
N PRO A 86 -3.92 20.84 -9.81
CA PRO A 86 -3.26 22.09 -9.48
C PRO A 86 -2.50 21.96 -8.14
N GLY A 87 -1.29 22.53 -8.08
CA GLY A 87 -0.39 22.38 -6.94
C GLY A 87 1.07 22.54 -7.35
N ARG A 88 1.96 22.70 -6.36
CA ARG A 88 3.41 22.78 -6.58
C ARG A 88 3.93 21.43 -7.09
N LEU A 89 4.99 21.43 -7.91
CA LEU A 89 5.57 20.20 -8.47
C LEU A 89 5.86 19.14 -7.39
N PHE A 90 6.37 19.56 -6.24
CA PHE A 90 6.67 18.67 -5.13
C PHE A 90 5.43 18.07 -4.46
N GLU A 91 4.35 18.85 -4.29
CA GLU A 91 3.07 18.33 -3.76
C GLU A 91 2.50 17.27 -4.71
N ARG A 92 2.63 17.48 -6.02
CA ARG A 92 2.22 16.50 -7.04
C ARG A 92 3.05 15.22 -6.96
N ILE A 93 4.36 15.33 -6.80
CA ILE A 93 5.25 14.15 -6.67
C ILE A 93 4.91 13.35 -5.40
N VAL A 94 4.68 14.02 -4.27
CA VAL A 94 4.29 13.38 -3.01
C VAL A 94 2.94 12.67 -3.13
N LEU A 95 1.93 13.34 -3.72
CA LEU A 95 0.63 12.72 -3.95
C LEU A 95 0.71 11.55 -4.93
N LEU A 96 1.41 11.73 -6.05
CA LEU A 96 1.61 10.69 -7.05
C LEU A 96 2.30 9.47 -6.45
N GLY A 97 3.30 9.70 -5.58
CA GLY A 97 3.97 8.64 -4.83
C GLY A 97 3.01 7.89 -3.91
N GLY A 98 2.12 8.59 -3.21
CA GLY A 98 1.08 8.00 -2.36
C GLY A 98 0.03 7.19 -3.14
N VAL A 99 -0.48 7.74 -4.25
CA VAL A 99 -1.43 7.05 -5.13
C VAL A 99 -0.77 5.82 -5.75
N LEU A 100 0.44 5.97 -6.30
CA LEU A 100 1.17 4.83 -6.86
C LEU A 100 1.46 3.76 -5.80
N ALA A 101 1.83 4.15 -4.58
CA ALA A 101 2.02 3.23 -3.46
C ALA A 101 0.75 2.44 -3.14
N MET A 102 -0.41 3.11 -3.09
CA MET A 102 -1.71 2.49 -2.84
C MET A 102 -2.10 1.51 -3.95
N ALA A 103 -1.85 1.85 -5.21
CA ALA A 103 -2.03 0.94 -6.34
C ALA A 103 -1.15 -0.32 -6.18
N PHE A 104 0.12 -0.17 -5.80
CA PHE A 104 1.01 -1.31 -5.54
C PHE A 104 0.56 -2.16 -4.35
N VAL A 105 0.09 -1.56 -3.26
CA VAL A 105 -0.51 -2.30 -2.13
C VAL A 105 -1.76 -3.05 -2.58
N THR A 106 -2.61 -2.44 -3.41
CA THR A 106 -3.80 -3.10 -3.93
C THR A 106 -3.43 -4.32 -4.80
N LEU A 107 -2.40 -4.18 -5.64
CA LEU A 107 -1.86 -5.27 -6.46
C LEU A 107 -1.16 -6.36 -5.63
N SER A 108 -0.57 -6.02 -4.48
CA SER A 108 0.05 -7.01 -3.58
C SER A 108 -0.99 -7.95 -2.97
N VAL A 109 -2.18 -7.40 -2.70
CA VAL A 109 -3.31 -8.08 -2.06
C VAL A 109 -4.23 -8.78 -3.09
N LEU A 110 -4.16 -8.34 -4.35
CA LEU A 110 -4.79 -8.97 -5.51
C LEU A 110 -3.72 -9.34 -6.56
N PRO A 111 -2.80 -10.26 -6.23
CA PRO A 111 -1.68 -10.54 -7.11
C PRO A 111 -2.16 -11.18 -8.42
N LEU A 112 -1.69 -10.63 -9.54
CA LEU A 112 -1.79 -11.29 -10.85
C LEU A 112 -0.99 -12.60 -10.87
N LYS A 113 0.14 -12.61 -10.16
CA LYS A 113 1.00 -13.78 -9.91
C LYS A 113 1.38 -13.82 -8.44
N GLN A 114 1.22 -14.97 -7.80
CA GLN A 114 1.44 -15.11 -6.36
C GLN A 114 2.87 -14.70 -5.93
N SER A 115 3.87 -14.97 -6.76
CA SER A 115 5.25 -14.55 -6.52
C SER A 115 5.45 -13.03 -6.43
N TRP A 116 4.58 -12.23 -7.06
CA TRP A 116 4.72 -10.78 -7.10
C TRP A 116 4.11 -10.09 -5.88
N ALA A 117 3.27 -10.79 -5.11
CA ALA A 117 2.55 -10.22 -3.97
C ALA A 117 3.51 -9.56 -2.97
N ARG A 118 4.59 -10.26 -2.60
CA ARG A 118 5.56 -9.77 -1.61
C ARG A 118 6.36 -8.58 -2.15
N GLY A 119 6.79 -8.65 -3.41
CA GLY A 119 7.50 -7.57 -4.09
C GLY A 119 6.68 -6.28 -4.17
N PHE A 120 5.42 -6.37 -4.59
CA PHE A 120 4.53 -5.20 -4.68
C PHE A 120 4.24 -4.57 -3.31
N ASN A 121 4.10 -5.37 -2.25
CA ASN A 121 3.94 -4.81 -0.90
C ASN A 121 5.18 -4.01 -0.48
N GLY A 122 6.38 -4.55 -0.73
CA GLY A 122 7.63 -3.84 -0.46
C GLY A 122 7.77 -2.52 -1.22
N ILE A 123 7.45 -2.53 -2.52
CA ILE A 123 7.46 -1.32 -3.36
C ILE A 123 6.46 -0.28 -2.84
N GLY A 124 5.22 -0.68 -2.55
CA GLY A 124 4.20 0.23 -2.06
C GLY A 124 4.61 0.92 -0.75
N VAL A 125 5.12 0.16 0.21
CA VAL A 125 5.57 0.69 1.50
C VAL A 125 6.81 1.58 1.36
N GLY A 126 7.73 1.22 0.46
CA GLY A 126 8.86 2.04 0.09
C GLY A 126 8.44 3.39 -0.51
N LEU A 127 7.45 3.39 -1.40
CA LEU A 127 6.89 4.59 -2.00
C LEU A 127 6.16 5.47 -0.97
N PHE A 128 5.38 4.89 -0.05
CA PHE A 128 4.78 5.65 1.06
C PHE A 128 5.85 6.30 1.94
N SER A 129 6.88 5.54 2.31
CA SER A 129 7.98 6.04 3.14
C SER A 129 8.72 7.19 2.44
N CYS A 130 9.04 7.01 1.16
CA CYS A 130 9.66 8.04 0.31
C CYS A 130 8.79 9.31 0.26
N SER A 131 7.49 9.15 0.03
CA SER A 131 6.53 10.26 -0.04
C SER A 131 6.42 11.01 1.28
N LEU A 132 6.41 10.31 2.42
CA LEU A 132 6.41 10.91 3.75
C LEU A 132 7.70 11.66 4.06
N VAL A 133 8.85 11.12 3.65
CA VAL A 133 10.14 11.82 3.79
C VAL A 133 10.14 13.11 2.97
N PHE A 134 9.67 13.06 1.72
CA PHE A 134 9.52 14.26 0.90
C PHE A 134 8.54 15.27 1.51
N LEU A 135 7.41 14.81 2.05
CA LEU A 135 6.44 15.66 2.74
C LEU A 135 7.06 16.36 3.94
N ALA A 136 7.76 15.62 4.81
CA ALA A 136 8.40 16.14 6.01
C ALA A 136 9.57 17.09 5.70
N TRP A 137 10.21 16.91 4.55
CA TRP A 137 11.33 17.74 4.14
C TRP A 137 10.91 19.07 3.52
N ILE A 138 9.89 19.05 2.67
CA ILE A 138 9.48 20.19 1.86
C ILE A 138 8.40 21.01 2.55
N SER A 139 7.54 20.34 3.29
CA SER A 139 6.47 20.95 4.06
C SER A 139 6.80 20.88 5.54
N THR A 140 6.08 21.66 6.35
CA THR A 140 6.08 21.54 7.80
C THR A 140 4.83 20.78 8.23
N PRO A 141 4.74 19.45 8.02
CA PRO A 141 3.56 18.71 8.39
C PRO A 141 3.34 18.75 9.90
N SER A 142 2.08 18.72 10.31
CA SER A 142 1.75 18.66 11.73
C SER A 142 2.27 17.35 12.35
N SER A 143 2.56 17.36 13.67
CA SER A 143 2.93 16.13 14.38
C SER A 143 1.91 15.00 14.20
N LEU A 144 0.62 15.36 14.08
CA LEU A 144 -0.46 14.40 13.83
C LEU A 144 -0.34 13.76 12.44
N GLN A 145 -0.03 14.55 11.40
CA GLN A 145 0.19 14.01 10.04
C GLN A 145 1.38 13.04 10.01
N ILE A 146 2.49 13.37 10.69
CA ILE A 146 3.65 12.47 10.77
C ILE A 146 3.28 11.17 11.50
N LEU A 147 2.60 11.30 12.65
CA LEU A 147 2.17 10.16 13.45
C LEU A 147 1.27 9.22 12.65
N LEU A 148 0.24 9.78 12.02
CA LEU A 148 -0.72 9.01 11.23
C LEU A 148 -0.06 8.44 9.97
N GLY A 149 0.73 9.23 9.24
CA GLY A 149 1.41 8.79 8.02
C GLY A 149 2.33 7.60 8.27
N VAL A 150 3.24 7.71 9.24
CA VAL A 150 4.18 6.63 9.58
C VAL A 150 3.43 5.43 10.16
N GLY A 151 2.53 5.67 11.12
CA GLY A 151 1.80 4.60 11.79
C GLY A 151 0.93 3.80 10.84
N LEU A 152 0.16 4.48 9.98
CA LEU A 152 -0.69 3.81 8.99
C LEU A 152 0.12 3.15 7.88
N THR A 153 1.32 3.65 7.54
CA THR A 153 2.22 2.98 6.59
C THR A 153 2.67 1.62 7.13
N ILE A 154 3.04 1.55 8.42
CA ILE A 154 3.41 0.30 9.10
C ILE A 154 2.22 -0.66 9.15
N VAL A 155 1.04 -0.16 9.53
CA VAL A 155 -0.19 -0.98 9.58
C VAL A 155 -0.53 -1.51 8.19
N THR A 156 -0.39 -0.69 7.15
CA THR A 156 -0.61 -1.10 5.76
C THR A 156 0.32 -2.24 5.37
N TRP A 157 1.62 -2.08 5.63
CA TRP A 157 2.64 -3.08 5.33
C TRP A 157 2.36 -4.41 6.03
N ASP A 158 2.10 -4.34 7.33
CA ASP A 158 1.93 -5.49 8.21
C ASP A 158 0.63 -6.23 7.88
N MET A 159 -0.49 -5.51 7.69
CA MET A 159 -1.76 -6.13 7.29
C MET A 159 -1.69 -6.75 5.89
N ALA A 160 -0.99 -6.12 4.93
CA ALA A 160 -0.80 -6.70 3.61
C ALA A 160 0.04 -7.97 3.69
N ARG A 161 1.14 -7.95 4.45
CA ARG A 161 2.00 -9.12 4.66
C ARG A 161 1.25 -10.25 5.37
N TYR A 162 0.53 -9.92 6.43
CA TYR A 162 -0.28 -10.87 7.18
C TYR A 162 -1.40 -11.47 6.32
N ALA A 163 -2.06 -10.67 5.48
CA ALA A 163 -3.06 -11.17 4.54
C ALA A 163 -2.47 -12.17 3.55
N ILE A 164 -1.26 -11.92 3.03
CA ILE A 164 -0.55 -12.83 2.13
C ILE A 164 -0.23 -14.13 2.86
N THR A 165 0.48 -14.09 3.98
CA THR A 165 0.89 -15.28 4.74
C THR A 165 -0.31 -16.10 5.19
N LEU A 166 -1.33 -15.47 5.78
CA LEU A 166 -2.52 -16.17 6.24
C LEU A 166 -3.30 -16.78 5.07
N GLY A 167 -3.34 -16.09 3.92
CA GLY A 167 -3.93 -16.63 2.70
C GLY A 167 -3.20 -17.86 2.14
N GLU A 168 -1.88 -17.94 2.35
CA GLU A 168 -1.05 -19.09 1.99
C GLU A 168 -1.31 -20.29 2.92
N ASP A 169 -1.52 -20.05 4.22
CA ASP A 169 -1.69 -21.09 5.23
C ASP A 169 -3.10 -21.68 5.28
N VAL A 170 -4.14 -20.84 5.29
CA VAL A 170 -5.53 -21.29 5.50
C VAL A 170 -6.43 -21.13 4.26
N GLY A 171 -5.89 -20.55 3.19
CA GLY A 171 -6.65 -20.22 1.99
C GLY A 171 -7.60 -19.02 2.17
N ARG A 172 -7.93 -18.36 1.06
CA ARG A 172 -8.73 -17.11 1.06
C ARG A 172 -10.16 -17.25 1.63
N SER A 173 -10.69 -18.46 1.71
CA SER A 173 -12.09 -18.72 2.10
C SER A 173 -12.29 -18.95 3.61
N ALA A 174 -11.21 -19.10 4.37
CA ALA A 174 -11.30 -19.32 5.81
C ALA A 174 -11.85 -18.08 6.52
N ARG A 175 -12.74 -18.27 7.51
CA ARG A 175 -13.20 -17.18 8.38
C ARG A 175 -12.08 -16.81 9.35
N THR A 176 -11.34 -15.76 9.04
CA THR A 176 -10.18 -15.31 9.83
C THR A 176 -10.41 -14.02 10.61
N TYR A 177 -11.64 -13.47 10.61
CA TYR A 177 -11.97 -12.15 11.16
C TYR A 177 -11.45 -11.92 12.59
N SER A 178 -11.62 -12.88 13.50
CA SER A 178 -11.19 -12.72 14.90
C SER A 178 -9.68 -12.63 15.04
N VAL A 179 -8.95 -13.49 14.34
CA VAL A 179 -7.48 -13.52 14.40
C VAL A 179 -6.89 -12.30 13.68
N THR A 180 -7.49 -11.92 12.55
CA THR A 180 -7.13 -10.67 11.85
C THR A 180 -7.38 -9.45 12.72
N GLY A 181 -8.50 -9.38 13.44
CA GLY A 181 -8.81 -8.26 14.34
C GLY A 181 -7.80 -8.15 15.49
N MET A 182 -7.43 -9.28 16.11
CA MET A 182 -6.42 -9.30 17.16
C MET A 182 -5.06 -8.85 16.63
N HIS A 183 -4.64 -9.36 15.47
CA HIS A 183 -3.37 -8.98 14.85
C HIS A 183 -3.35 -7.49 14.45
N PHE A 184 -4.47 -6.98 13.90
CA PHE A 184 -4.62 -5.57 13.57
C PHE A 184 -4.47 -4.67 14.80
N SER A 185 -5.01 -5.07 15.96
CA SER A 185 -4.85 -4.29 17.19
C SER A 185 -3.38 -4.19 17.64
N GLY A 186 -2.62 -5.29 17.52
CA GLY A 186 -1.18 -5.29 17.76
C GLY A 186 -0.43 -4.40 16.77
N SER A 187 -0.77 -4.51 15.49
CA SER A 187 -0.21 -3.70 14.41
C SER A 187 -0.46 -2.20 14.62
N LEU A 188 -1.67 -1.82 15.04
CA LEU A 188 -2.00 -0.45 15.42
C LEU A 188 -1.13 0.04 16.59
N GLY A 189 -0.90 -0.80 17.60
CA GLY A 189 0.00 -0.46 18.72
C GLY A 189 1.43 -0.16 18.25
N VAL A 190 1.98 -1.01 17.38
CA VAL A 190 3.31 -0.81 16.79
C VAL A 190 3.33 0.46 15.92
N GLY A 191 2.33 0.64 15.07
CA GLY A 191 2.19 1.82 14.21
C GLY A 191 2.08 3.12 15.00
N LEU A 192 1.26 3.16 16.05
CA LEU A 192 1.13 4.32 16.95
C LEU A 192 2.43 4.62 17.68
N THR A 193 3.14 3.60 18.15
CA THR A 193 4.43 3.75 18.82
C THR A 193 5.45 4.35 17.86
N ALA A 194 5.61 3.76 16.67
CA ALA A 194 6.53 4.25 15.65
C ALA A 194 6.17 5.66 15.16
N GLY A 195 4.88 5.94 14.94
CA GLY A 195 4.39 7.26 14.58
C GLY A 195 4.66 8.29 15.67
N SER A 196 4.52 7.93 16.95
CA SER A 196 4.84 8.81 18.08
C SER A 196 6.34 9.11 18.16
N VAL A 197 7.19 8.09 17.95
CA VAL A 197 8.65 8.26 17.87
C VAL A 197 9.02 9.19 16.71
N ALA A 198 8.44 8.99 15.53
CA ALA A 198 8.67 9.84 14.37
C ALA A 198 8.21 11.29 14.60
N ALA A 199 7.04 11.49 15.21
CA ALA A 199 6.51 12.79 15.55
C ALA A 199 7.28 13.51 16.66
N ALA A 200 7.93 12.78 17.57
CA ALA A 200 8.85 13.34 18.55
C ALA A 200 10.17 13.73 17.88
N GLY A 201 10.71 12.86 17.00
CA GLY A 201 11.94 13.10 16.25
C GLY A 201 11.85 14.30 15.30
N SER A 202 10.67 14.57 14.72
CA SER A 202 10.48 15.72 13.82
C SER A 202 10.57 17.08 14.51
N ARG A 203 10.56 17.12 15.86
CA ARG A 203 10.80 18.35 16.63
C ARG A 203 12.29 18.68 16.79
N ILE A 204 13.17 17.70 16.50
CA ILE A 204 14.60 17.89 16.59
C ILE A 204 15.05 18.62 15.33
N THR A 205 15.54 19.85 15.50
CA THR A 205 16.13 20.61 14.39
C THR A 205 17.43 19.95 13.98
N LEU A 206 17.40 19.17 12.91
CA LEU A 206 18.60 18.63 12.30
C LEU A 206 19.33 19.75 11.53
N PRO A 207 20.67 19.73 11.48
CA PRO A 207 21.41 20.61 10.59
C PRO A 207 20.95 20.40 9.14
N ALA A 208 20.96 21.46 8.35
CA ALA A 208 20.47 21.43 6.96
C ALA A 208 21.15 20.29 6.17
N VAL A 209 20.39 19.24 5.89
CA VAL A 209 20.89 18.10 5.12
C VAL A 209 20.98 18.52 3.64
N PRO A 210 22.13 18.35 2.98
CA PRO A 210 22.27 18.67 1.57
C PRO A 210 21.28 17.88 0.71
N ILE A 211 20.65 18.53 -0.28
CA ILE A 211 19.72 17.90 -1.23
C ILE A 211 20.35 16.65 -1.87
N ALA A 212 21.66 16.71 -2.16
CA ALA A 212 22.41 15.59 -2.70
C ALA A 212 22.43 14.38 -1.77
N ALA A 213 22.55 14.57 -0.45
CA ALA A 213 22.57 13.47 0.52
C ALA A 213 21.19 12.78 0.61
N LEU A 214 20.11 13.57 0.57
CA LEU A 214 18.75 13.02 0.53
C LEU A 214 18.47 12.29 -0.79
N ALA A 215 18.87 12.87 -1.92
CA ALA A 215 18.73 12.25 -3.22
C ALA A 215 19.50 10.93 -3.31
N LEU A 216 20.72 10.88 -2.77
CA LEU A 216 21.51 9.64 -2.69
C LEU A 216 20.88 8.62 -1.75
N PHE A 217 20.37 9.03 -0.59
CA PHE A 217 19.67 8.14 0.33
C PHE A 217 18.42 7.53 -0.31
N LEU A 218 17.57 8.36 -0.93
CA LEU A 218 16.37 7.90 -1.63
C LEU A 218 16.71 7.01 -2.83
N SER A 219 17.74 7.37 -3.60
CA SER A 219 18.22 6.53 -4.70
C SER A 219 18.72 5.18 -4.19
N ALA A 220 19.45 5.16 -3.07
CA ALA A 220 19.91 3.93 -2.44
C ALA A 220 18.73 3.07 -1.95
N VAL A 221 17.70 3.67 -1.35
CA VAL A 221 16.47 2.96 -0.95
C VAL A 221 15.73 2.40 -2.16
N LEU A 222 15.57 3.18 -3.22
CA LEU A 222 14.90 2.72 -4.45
C LEU A 222 15.69 1.60 -5.14
N ILE A 223 17.01 1.70 -5.20
CA ILE A 223 17.89 0.65 -5.72
C ILE A 223 17.78 -0.60 -4.84
N LEU A 224 17.80 -0.45 -3.50
CA LEU A 224 17.65 -1.57 -2.58
C LEU A 224 16.31 -2.27 -2.79
N LEU A 225 15.21 -1.52 -2.91
CA LEU A 225 13.88 -2.08 -3.20
C LEU A 225 13.84 -2.80 -4.55
N PHE A 226 14.48 -2.22 -5.58
CA PHE A 226 14.58 -2.82 -6.90
C PHE A 226 15.40 -4.12 -6.87
N VAL A 227 16.51 -4.14 -6.13
CA VAL A 227 17.36 -5.32 -5.93
C VAL A 227 16.60 -6.39 -5.15
N VAL A 228 15.87 -6.05 -4.09
CA VAL A 228 15.02 -7.01 -3.36
C VAL A 228 13.94 -7.58 -4.28
N PHE A 229 13.30 -6.73 -5.08
CA PHE A 229 12.29 -7.14 -6.06
C PHE A 229 12.86 -8.13 -7.10
N LEU A 230 14.04 -7.85 -7.65
CA LEU A 230 14.71 -8.76 -8.60
C LEU A 230 15.28 -10.01 -7.93
N GLY A 231 15.84 -9.89 -6.72
CA GLY A 231 16.43 -11.00 -5.97
C GLY A 231 15.41 -12.09 -5.63
N ASP A 232 14.18 -11.70 -5.29
CA ASP A 232 13.07 -12.64 -5.11
C ASP A 232 12.70 -13.38 -6.41
N THR A 233 12.96 -12.79 -7.59
CA THR A 233 12.69 -13.47 -8.88
C THR A 233 13.73 -14.52 -9.25
N ALA A 234 15.00 -14.37 -8.84
CA ALA A 234 16.06 -15.33 -9.12
C ALA A 234 15.88 -16.66 -8.35
N TRP A 235 15.17 -16.65 -7.22
CA TRP A 235 14.82 -17.87 -6.49
C TRP A 235 13.79 -18.75 -7.23
N LEU A 236 13.07 -18.19 -8.21
CA LEU A 236 12.04 -18.90 -8.98
C LEU A 236 12.59 -19.65 -10.20
N SER A 237 13.83 -19.41 -10.63
CA SER A 237 14.45 -20.13 -11.76
C SER A 237 15.23 -21.38 -11.35
N GLY A 238 15.25 -21.74 -10.05
CA GLY A 238 16.10 -22.80 -9.49
C GLY A 238 15.39 -24.09 -9.07
N ARG A 239 14.17 -24.38 -9.56
CA ARG A 239 13.49 -25.67 -9.31
C ARG A 239 12.96 -26.28 -10.61
N GLU A 240 13.89 -26.67 -11.47
CA GLU A 240 13.69 -27.76 -12.43
C GLU A 240 14.94 -28.64 -12.40
N GLU A 241 15.11 -29.40 -11.32
CA GLU A 241 15.90 -30.65 -11.30
C GLU A 241 15.22 -31.66 -10.36
#